data_AF-A0A2V2A7V3-F1
#
_entry.id   AF-A0A2V2A7V3-F1
#
_cell.length_a   1.000
_cell.length_b   1.000
_cell.length_c   1.000
_cell.angle_alpha   90.00
_cell.angle_beta   90.00
_cell.angle_gamma   90.00
#
_symmetry.space_group_name_H-M   'P 1'
#
loop_
_entity.id
_entity.type
_entity.pdbx_description
1 polymer ?
#
loop_
_entity_poly.entity_id
_entity_poly.type
_entity_poly.pdbx_seq_one_letter_code
_entity_poly.pdbx_strand_id
1 'polypeptide(L)' 'MLRGSELTRVMLEHGCHEIWCAVDDNSDEEAMCDQDSNDFTAQIVSYHNNRFYCTAGTAWLFAVPIKITAMTLSDVKL' A
#
# COMPACT_ATOMS: atom_id res chain seq x y z
N MET A 1 -13.16 -4.72 11.99
CA MET A 1 -12.26 -3.58 11.77
C MET A 1 -11.67 -3.74 10.38
N LEU A 2 -11.80 -2.74 9.51
CA LEU A 2 -11.18 -2.78 8.17
C LEU A 2 -9.67 -2.57 8.30
N ARG A 3 -8.89 -3.40 7.61
CA ARG A 3 -7.42 -3.36 7.56
C ARG A 3 -6.93 -4.06 6.30
N GLY A 4 -5.63 -3.94 6.02
CA GLY A 4 -5.01 -4.70 4.91
C GLY A 4 -5.53 -4.29 3.54
N SER A 5 -5.47 -5.22 2.58
CA SER A 5 -5.99 -5.05 1.22
C SER A 5 -7.46 -4.64 1.19
N GLU A 6 -8.25 -5.15 2.13
CA GLU A 6 -9.68 -4.82 2.21
C GLU A 6 -9.92 -3.35 2.56
N LEU A 7 -9.06 -2.75 3.39
CA LEU A 7 -9.14 -1.31 3.67
C LEU A 7 -8.80 -0.49 2.41
N THR A 8 -7.76 -0.86 1.67
CA THR A 8 -7.42 -0.21 0.39
C THR A 8 -8.58 -0.26 -0.61
N ARG A 9 -9.23 -1.43 -0.74
CA ARG A 9 -10.39 -1.58 -1.62
C ARG A 9 -11.51 -0.62 -1.25
N VAL A 10 -11.87 -0.53 0.04
CA VAL A 10 -12.90 0.40 0.52
C VAL A 10 -12.47 1.85 0.31
N MET A 11 -11.21 2.22 0.55
CA MET A 11 -10.70 3.57 0.30
C MET A 11 -10.87 3.98 -1.17
N LEU A 12 -10.56 3.07 -2.10
CA LEU A 12 -10.77 3.30 -3.54
C LEU A 12 -12.25 3.50 -3.89
N GLU A 13 -13.14 2.68 -3.34
CA GLU A 13 -14.60 2.78 -3.54
C GLU A 13 -15.18 4.10 -3.01
N HIS A 14 -14.58 4.65 -1.97
CA HIS A 14 -14.94 5.94 -1.39
C HIS A 14 -14.28 7.14 -2.10
N GLY A 15 -13.52 6.92 -3.17
CA GLY A 15 -12.86 7.97 -3.94
C GLY A 15 -11.65 8.59 -3.24
N CYS A 16 -11.03 7.89 -2.28
CA CYS A 16 -9.77 8.35 -1.73
C CYS A 16 -8.70 8.37 -2.82
N HIS A 17 -7.92 9.44 -2.85
CA HIS A 17 -6.77 9.61 -3.73
C HIS A 17 -5.48 9.45 -2.92
N GLU A 18 -4.36 9.23 -3.62
CA GLU A 18 -3.02 9.16 -3.01
C GLU A 18 -2.85 8.05 -1.97
N ILE A 19 -3.41 6.87 -2.24
CA ILE A 19 -3.29 5.69 -1.37
C ILE A 19 -1.93 5.04 -1.62
N TRP A 20 -0.97 5.28 -0.73
CA TRP A 20 0.29 4.56 -0.72
C TRP A 20 0.13 3.21 -0.05
N CYS A 21 0.59 2.16 -0.71
CA CYS A 21 0.49 0.80 -0.21
C CYS A 21 1.85 0.11 -0.21
N ALA A 22 2.06 -0.72 0.80
CA ALA A 22 2.93 -1.87 0.68
C ALA A 22 2.23 -2.92 -0.20
N VAL A 23 2.94 -3.55 -1.13
CA VAL A 23 2.34 -4.45 -2.13
C VAL A 23 3.10 -5.76 -2.21
N ASP A 24 2.36 -6.84 -2.48
CA ASP A 24 2.91 -8.18 -2.70
C ASP A 24 1.89 -9.05 -3.45
N ASP A 25 2.33 -10.21 -3.95
CA ASP A 25 1.47 -11.17 -4.66
C ASP A 25 1.06 -12.40 -3.83
N ASN A 26 1.58 -12.56 -2.61
CA ASN A 26 1.34 -13.74 -1.77
C ASN A 26 0.36 -13.46 -0.62
N SER A 27 0.53 -12.38 0.14
CA SER A 27 -0.39 -12.03 1.25
C SER A 27 -0.28 -10.59 1.75
N ASP A 28 -1.25 -10.16 2.57
CA ASP A 28 -1.17 -8.89 3.33
C ASP A 28 0.02 -8.91 4.31
N GLU A 29 0.28 -10.05 4.94
CA GLU A 29 1.40 -10.23 5.87
C GLU A 29 2.74 -10.11 5.15
N GLU A 30 2.89 -10.74 3.99
CA GLU A 30 4.10 -10.64 3.16
C GLU A 30 4.29 -9.22 2.61
N ALA A 31 3.22 -8.56 2.13
CA ALA A 31 3.28 -7.15 1.73
C ALA A 31 3.86 -6.26 2.85
N MET A 32 3.45 -6.49 4.09
CA MET A 32 3.95 -5.74 5.25
C MET A 32 5.36 -6.13 5.67
N CYS A 33 5.73 -7.41 5.58
CA CYS A 33 7.08 -7.89 5.89
C CYS A 33 8.10 -7.42 4.86
N ASP A 34 7.72 -7.37 3.58
CA ASP A 34 8.60 -6.93 2.51
C ASP A 34 9.05 -5.48 2.73
N GLN A 35 8.23 -4.61 3.34
CA GLN A 35 8.66 -3.24 3.69
C GLN A 35 9.92 -3.17 4.57
N ASP A 36 10.21 -4.19 5.38
CA ASP A 36 11.37 -4.20 6.27
C ASP A 36 12.69 -4.47 5.52
N SER A 37 12.67 -4.89 4.25
CA SER A 37 13.87 -5.30 3.51
C SER A 37 13.80 -5.13 1.98
N ASN A 38 12.63 -4.81 1.44
CA ASN A 38 12.28 -4.79 0.03
C ASN A 38 11.39 -3.56 -0.27
N ASP A 39 11.84 -2.74 -1.20
CA ASP A 39 11.43 -1.33 -1.35
C ASP A 39 10.12 -1.13 -2.13
N PHE A 40 9.24 -2.15 -2.20
CA PHE A 40 8.06 -2.08 -3.06
C PHE A 40 6.89 -1.40 -2.36
N THR A 41 6.97 -0.07 -2.33
CA THR A 41 5.81 0.80 -2.11
C THR A 41 5.23 1.25 -3.45
N ALA A 42 3.91 1.30 -3.54
CA ALA A 42 3.21 1.73 -4.75
C ALA A 42 2.02 2.63 -4.41
N GLN A 43 1.81 3.65 -5.23
CA GLN A 43 0.57 4.43 -5.17
C GLN A 43 -0.52 3.68 -5.94
N ILE A 44 -1.53 3.19 -5.23
CA ILE A 44 -2.66 2.44 -5.80
C ILE A 44 -3.76 3.41 -6.21
N VAL A 45 -4.24 3.23 -7.45
CA VAL A 45 -5.22 4.14 -8.07
C VAL A 45 -6.51 3.46 -8.50
N SER A 46 -6.52 2.14 -8.63
CA SER A 46 -7.74 1.39 -8.96
C SER A 46 -7.69 -0.06 -8.47
N TYR A 47 -8.86 -0.65 -8.34
CA TYR A 47 -9.04 -2.07 -8.05
C TYR A 47 -10.07 -2.66 -9.03
N HIS A 48 -9.66 -3.67 -9.80
CA HIS A 48 -10.55 -4.41 -10.68
C HIS A 48 -9.96 -5.77 -11.02
N ASN A 49 -10.82 -6.73 -11.42
CA ASN A 49 -10.39 -8.10 -11.74
C ASN A 49 -9.53 -8.73 -10.63
N ASN A 50 -9.93 -8.50 -9.36
CA ASN A 50 -9.23 -8.97 -8.15
C ASN A 50 -7.76 -8.53 -8.03
N ARG A 51 -7.43 -7.34 -8.54
CA ARG A 51 -6.08 -6.80 -8.55
C ARG A 51 -6.07 -5.31 -8.26
N PHE A 52 -5.05 -4.88 -7.52
CA PHE A 52 -4.72 -3.47 -7.27
C PHE A 52 -3.76 -2.97 -8.33
N TYR A 53 -4.05 -1.82 -8.93
CA TYR A 53 -3.19 -1.24 -9.96
C TYR A 53 -2.54 0.04 -9.46
N CYS A 54 -1.22 0.13 -9.66
CA CYS A 54 -0.47 1.34 -9.38
C CYS A 54 -0.49 2.32 -10.55
N THR A 55 0.01 3.54 -10.32
CA THR A 55 0.17 4.56 -11.37
C THR A 55 1.02 4.12 -12.57
N ALA A 56 1.93 3.17 -12.38
CA ALA A 56 2.74 2.59 -13.46
C ALA A 56 2.01 1.48 -14.25
N GLY A 57 0.76 1.17 -13.89
CA GLY A 57 -0.04 0.10 -14.52
C GLY A 57 0.33 -1.31 -14.09
N THR A 58 1.27 -1.47 -13.15
CA THR A 58 1.60 -2.78 -12.55
C THR A 58 0.47 -3.22 -11.63
N ALA A 59 0.11 -4.49 -11.70
CA ALA A 59 -0.97 -5.09 -10.94
C ALA A 59 -0.42 -5.93 -9.80
N TRP A 60 -1.09 -5.88 -8.64
CA TRP A 60 -0.73 -6.59 -7.42
C TRP A 60 -1.93 -7.32 -6.85
N LEU A 61 -1.72 -8.47 -6.22
CA LEU A 61 -2.80 -9.20 -5.55
C LEU A 61 -3.12 -8.64 -4.16
N PHE A 62 -2.12 -8.10 -3.47
CA PHE A 62 -2.26 -7.52 -2.13
C PHE A 62 -1.70 -6.10 -2.08
N ALA A 63 -2.39 -5.22 -1.35
CA ALA A 63 -2.03 -3.81 -1.20
C ALA A 63 -2.47 -3.28 0.18
N VAL A 64 -1.53 -3.23 1.13
CA VAL A 64 -1.80 -2.76 2.50
C VAL A 64 -1.52 -1.27 2.60
N PRO A 65 -2.48 -0.41 3.00
CA PRO A 65 -2.27 1.02 2.99
C PRO A 65 -1.31 1.45 4.10
N ILE A 66 -0.34 2.29 3.76
CA ILE A 66 0.69 2.81 4.66
C ILE A 66 0.62 4.33 4.73
N LYS A 67 1.15 4.90 5.83
CA LYS A 67 1.31 6.34 5.97
C LYS A 67 2.78 6.70 5.73
N ILE A 68 3.05 7.41 4.65
CA ILE A 68 4.38 7.98 4.38
C ILE A 68 4.46 9.37 5.01
N THR A 69 5.53 9.67 5.73
CA THR A 69 5.77 10.99 6.33
C THR A 69 7.26 11.30 6.25
N ALA A 70 7.59 12.48 5.72
CA ALA A 70 8.98 12.93 5.65
C ALA A 70 9.55 13.08 7.07
N MET A 71 10.72 12.47 7.29
CA MET A 71 11.41 12.58 8.57
C MET A 71 12.18 13.90 8.66
N THR A 72 12.25 14.43 9.87
CA THR A 72 13.13 15.51 10.26
C THR A 72 14.25 15.00 11.16
N LEU A 73 15.30 15.80 11.37
CA LEU A 73 16.35 15.45 12.33
C LEU A 73 15.79 15.19 13.74
N SER A 74 14.70 15.88 14.12
CA SER A 74 14.04 15.71 15.42
C SER A 74 13.39 14.33 15.60
N ASP A 75 13.03 13.65 14.51
CA ASP A 75 12.43 12.31 14.56
C ASP A 75 13.49 11.22 14.80
N VAL A 76 14.76 11.54 14.53
CA VAL A 76 15.89 10.63 14.73
C VAL A 76 16.46 10.87 16.12
N LYS A 77 16.25 9.91 17.03
CA LYS A 77 16.88 9.91 18.36
C LYS A 77 18.35 9.47 18.25
N LEU A 78 19.18 10.35 17.67
CA LEU A 78 20.64 10.21 17.66
C LEU A 78 21.22 10.31 19.08
#